data_AF-A0A1I8EP22-F1
#
_entry.id   AF-A0A1I8EP22-F1
#
_cell.length_a   1.000
_cell.length_b   1.000
_cell.length_c   1.000
_cell.angle_alpha   90.00
_cell.angle_beta   90.00
_cell.angle_gamma   90.00
#
_symmetry.space_group_name_H-M   'P 1'
#
loop_
_entity.id
_entity.type
_entity.pdbx_description
1 polymer ?
#
loop_
_entity_poly.entity_id
_entity_poly.type
_entity_poly.pdbx_seq_one_letter_code
_entity_poly.pdbx_strand_id
1 'polypeptide(L)'
;MKEFELKIANEEIQCTVCLKNLQFNEIAALRCGHTFHHECILQKIQNNHKCPVCDEVTRENNIIPRVFLDIREKDDRSLTMEEAALLINEIKGNLSNVEAELELIHLHIEHNSALLRILSHMINICVKALRKPENNNYD
;
A
#
# COMPACT_ATOMS: atom_id res chain seq x y z
N MET A 1 -3.94 45.00 19.07
CA MET A 1 -5.38 44.71 18.87
C MET A 1 -5.40 43.29 18.32
N LYS A 2 -5.92 42.36 19.12
CA LYS A 2 -5.99 40.92 18.79
C LYS A 2 -6.97 40.70 17.63
N GLU A 3 -7.02 39.43 17.20
CA GLU A 3 -8.09 38.78 16.40
C GLU A 3 -7.84 38.81 14.88
N PHE A 4 -7.70 37.69 14.16
CA PHE A 4 -8.19 36.33 14.39
C PHE A 4 -7.19 35.34 13.74
N GLU A 5 -6.70 34.36 14.51
CA GLU A 5 -5.93 33.25 13.94
C GLU A 5 -6.84 32.47 12.98
N LEU A 6 -6.45 32.35 11.71
CA LEU A 6 -6.94 31.27 10.85
C LEU A 6 -6.37 29.95 11.38
N LYS A 7 -7.04 29.37 12.38
CA LYS A 7 -6.92 27.96 12.76
C LYS A 7 -8.12 27.20 12.21
N ILE A 8 -8.13 27.00 10.91
CA ILE A 8 -8.98 26.02 10.21
C ILE A 8 -8.05 25.44 9.13
N ALA A 9 -7.67 24.17 9.08
CA ALA A 9 -7.99 23.00 9.88
C ALA A 9 -6.77 22.07 9.82
N ASN A 10 -6.04 21.96 10.91
CA ASN A 10 -5.06 20.88 11.10
C ASN A 10 -5.40 20.14 12.40
N GLU A 11 -6.70 19.94 12.64
CA GLU A 11 -7.15 18.95 13.61
C GLU A 11 -6.88 17.60 12.98
N GLU A 12 -5.72 17.03 13.32
CA GLU A 12 -5.37 15.65 13.00
C GLU A 12 -6.52 14.77 13.50
N ILE A 13 -7.30 14.17 12.59
CA ILE A 13 -8.44 13.34 12.98
C ILE A 13 -7.87 12.14 13.73
N GLN A 14 -8.15 12.04 15.03
CA GLN A 14 -7.56 11.02 15.90
C GLN A 14 -8.53 9.85 16.10
N CYS A 15 -7.99 8.63 16.02
CA CYS A 15 -8.75 7.43 16.36
C CYS A 15 -8.98 7.38 17.87
N THR A 16 -10.23 7.42 18.32
CA THR A 16 -10.55 7.40 19.77
C THR A 16 -10.29 6.04 20.44
N VAL A 17 -10.04 4.99 19.67
CA VAL A 17 -9.71 3.65 20.19
C VAL A 17 -8.22 3.54 20.55
N CYS A 18 -7.33 4.02 19.70
CA CYS A 18 -5.87 3.89 19.90
C CYS A 18 -5.16 5.21 20.19
N LEU A 19 -5.89 6.33 20.13
CA LEU A 19 -5.38 7.69 20.34
C LEU A 19 -4.25 8.09 19.37
N LYS A 20 -4.20 7.50 18.17
CA LYS A 20 -3.27 7.87 17.10
C LYS A 20 -4.00 8.56 15.96
N ASN A 21 -3.26 9.34 15.18
CA ASN A 21 -3.79 10.03 14.01
C ASN A 21 -4.28 9.04 12.95
N LEU A 22 -5.41 9.37 12.32
CA LEU A 22 -5.95 8.65 11.19
C LEU A 22 -5.24 9.13 9.92
N GLN A 23 -4.67 8.18 9.19
CA GLN A 23 -4.17 8.43 7.84
C GLN A 23 -5.31 8.28 6.85
N PHE A 24 -5.32 9.07 5.76
CA PHE A 24 -6.39 9.06 4.76
C PHE A 24 -6.70 7.65 4.18
N ASN A 25 -5.71 6.76 4.12
CA ASN A 25 -5.83 5.40 3.60
C ASN A 25 -6.36 4.37 4.62
N GLU A 26 -6.45 4.74 5.90
CA GLU A 26 -6.77 3.83 7.02
C GLU A 26 -8.09 4.16 7.72
N ILE A 27 -8.80 5.20 7.26
CA ILE A 27 -10.09 5.61 7.83
C ILE A 27 -11.19 4.62 7.44
N ALA A 28 -11.74 3.98 8.46
CA ALA A 28 -13.00 3.26 8.41
C ALA A 28 -14.09 4.03 9.16
N ALA A 29 -15.33 3.92 8.69
CA ALA A 29 -16.49 4.50 9.37
C ALA A 29 -17.49 3.43 9.77
N LEU A 30 -18.23 3.67 10.86
CA LEU A 30 -19.46 2.95 11.14
C LEU A 30 -20.66 3.64 10.47
N ARG A 31 -21.78 2.92 10.33
CA ARG A 31 -23.05 3.51 9.84
C ARG A 31 -23.56 4.70 10.66
N CYS A 32 -23.18 4.78 11.94
CA CYS A 32 -23.46 5.93 12.80
C CYS A 32 -22.63 7.18 12.45
N GLY A 33 -21.68 7.09 11.53
CA GLY A 33 -20.85 8.20 11.04
C GLY A 33 -19.48 8.36 11.72
N HIS A 34 -19.23 7.70 12.85
CA HIS A 34 -17.95 7.81 13.56
C HIS A 34 -16.81 7.07 12.86
N THR A 35 -15.62 7.66 12.85
CA THR A 35 -14.43 7.20 12.12
C THR A 35 -13.32 6.69 13.04
N PHE A 36 -12.59 5.68 12.57
CA PHE A 36 -11.54 4.97 13.31
C PHE A 36 -10.54 4.32 12.33
N HIS A 37 -9.41 3.80 12.81
CA HIS A 37 -8.64 2.84 12.01
C HIS A 37 -9.47 1.57 11.80
N HIS A 38 -9.46 1.01 10.59
CA HIS A 38 -10.19 -0.22 10.27
C HIS A 38 -9.93 -1.34 11.28
N GLU A 39 -8.66 -1.60 11.61
CA GLU A 39 -8.27 -2.66 12.54
C GLU A 39 -8.76 -2.37 13.97
N CYS A 40 -8.66 -1.11 14.41
CA CYS A 40 -9.08 -0.69 15.75
C CYS A 40 -10.58 -0.90 15.95
N ILE A 41 -11.39 -0.48 14.98
CA ILE A 41 -12.84 -0.64 15.10
C ILE A 41 -13.27 -2.09 14.95
N LEU A 42 -12.64 -2.84 14.05
CA LEU A 42 -12.94 -4.27 13.87
C LEU A 42 -12.77 -5.05 15.17
N GLN A 43 -11.62 -4.91 15.85
CA GLN A 43 -11.37 -5.56 17.14
C GLN A 43 -12.37 -5.13 18.23
N LYS A 44 -12.74 -3.84 18.25
CA LYS A 44 -13.65 -3.31 19.27
C LYS A 44 -15.09 -3.81 19.08
N ILE A 45 -15.53 -3.94 17.83
CA ILE A 45 -16.86 -4.47 17.50
C ILE A 45 -16.96 -5.97 17.78
N GLN A 46 -15.91 -6.75 17.48
CA GLN A 46 -15.84 -8.17 17.82
C GLN A 46 -16.11 -8.43 19.32
N ASN A 47 -15.60 -7.54 20.17
CA ASN A 47 -15.75 -7.67 21.62
C ASN A 47 -17.07 -7.11 22.15
N ASN A 48 -17.45 -5.89 21.75
CA ASN A 48 -18.49 -5.13 22.45
C ASN A 48 -19.75 -4.84 21.61
N HIS A 49 -19.74 -5.12 20.30
CA HIS A 49 -20.85 -4.91 19.37
C HIS A 49 -21.50 -3.51 19.43
N LYS A 50 -20.71 -2.49 19.76
CA LYS A 50 -21.16 -1.11 19.95
C LYS A 50 -20.13 -0.10 19.47
N CYS A 51 -20.61 1.02 18.94
CA CYS A 51 -19.76 2.16 18.61
C CYS A 51 -19.06 2.72 19.86
N PRO A 52 -17.73 2.92 19.85
CA PRO A 52 -16.99 3.47 20.99
C PRO A 52 -17.33 4.92 21.36
N VAL A 53 -18.04 5.64 20.49
CA VAL A 53 -18.34 7.07 20.68
C VAL A 53 -19.80 7.31 21.09
N CYS A 54 -20.76 6.61 20.48
CA CYS A 54 -22.19 6.84 20.70
C CYS A 54 -22.96 5.62 21.23
N ASP A 55 -22.29 4.49 21.51
CA ASP A 55 -22.89 3.25 22.00
C ASP A 55 -23.95 2.59 21.09
N GLU A 56 -24.14 3.08 19.86
CA GLU A 56 -25.02 2.43 18.89
C GLU A 56 -24.58 0.99 18.61
N VAL A 57 -25.55 0.06 18.68
CA VAL A 57 -25.32 -1.36 18.43
C VAL A 57 -24.91 -1.56 16.98
N THR A 58 -23.77 -2.22 16.78
CA THR A 58 -23.21 -2.42 15.45
C THR A 58 -22.49 -3.76 15.35
N ARG A 59 -22.34 -4.25 14.12
CA ARG A 59 -21.67 -5.52 13.79
C ARG A 59 -20.60 -5.26 12.72
N GLU A 60 -19.75 -6.24 12.48
CA GLU A 60 -18.67 -6.12 11.49
C GLU A 60 -19.18 -5.67 10.10
N ASN A 61 -20.33 -6.19 9.67
CA ASN A 61 -20.95 -5.84 8.38
C ASN A 61 -21.41 -4.38 8.26
N ASN A 62 -21.38 -3.61 9.36
CA ASN A 62 -21.70 -2.19 9.38
C ASN A 62 -20.45 -1.30 9.31
N ILE A 63 -19.26 -1.90 9.26
CA ILE A 63 -18.01 -1.18 9.05
C ILE A 63 -17.89 -0.89 7.55
N ILE A 64 -17.67 0.37 7.22
CA ILE A 64 -17.30 0.85 5.89
C ILE A 64 -15.76 0.92 5.89
N PRO A 65 -15.04 -0.03 5.26
CA PRO A 65 -13.62 -0.23 5.52
C PRO A 65 -12.71 0.89 5.02
N ARG A 66 -13.17 1.64 4.01
CA ARG A 66 -12.46 2.77 3.42
C ARG A 66 -13.45 3.86 3.07
N VAL A 67 -13.19 5.05 3.58
CA VAL A 67 -13.96 6.26 3.25
C VAL A 67 -13.17 7.06 2.21
N PHE A 68 -13.72 7.20 1.01
CA PHE A 68 -13.17 8.09 -0.01
C PHE A 68 -13.83 9.46 0.14
N LEU A 69 -13.07 10.44 0.61
CA LEU A 69 -13.52 11.82 0.64
C LEU A 69 -13.19 12.46 -0.72
N ASP A 70 -14.22 12.79 -1.51
CA ASP A 70 -14.07 13.66 -2.68
C ASP A 70 -13.90 15.10 -2.19
N ILE A 71 -12.73 15.39 -1.62
CA ILE A 71 -12.35 16.75 -1.22
C ILE A 71 -12.02 17.49 -2.50
N ARG A 72 -13.04 18.13 -3.07
CA ARG A 72 -12.81 19.19 -4.06
C ARG A 72 -12.29 20.38 -3.28
N GLU A 73 -10.97 20.48 -3.17
CA GLU A 73 -10.35 21.74 -2.84
C GLU A 73 -10.92 22.76 -3.83
N LYS A 74 -11.66 23.73 -3.31
CA LYS A 74 -12.12 24.86 -4.11
C LYS A 74 -10.92 25.76 -4.33
N ASP A 75 -9.94 25.24 -5.07
CA ASP A 75 -8.85 26.01 -5.61
C ASP A 75 -9.45 26.88 -6.71
N ASP A 76 -9.95 28.05 -6.33
CA ASP A 76 -10.13 29.18 -7.24
C ASP A 76 -8.77 29.72 -7.76
N ARG A 77 -7.66 28.97 -7.55
CA ARG A 77 -6.34 29.20 -8.13
C ARG A 77 -6.13 28.23 -9.28
N SER A 78 -6.52 28.63 -10.49
CA SER A 78 -6.01 28.00 -11.71
C SER A 78 -4.48 28.04 -11.67
N LEU A 79 -3.83 26.88 -11.72
CA LEU A 79 -2.38 26.79 -11.87
C LEU A 79 -1.95 27.63 -13.08
N THR A 80 -0.97 28.49 -12.89
CA THR A 80 -0.39 29.24 -14.00
C THR A 80 0.34 28.29 -14.94
N MET A 81 0.44 28.66 -16.21
CA MET A 81 1.11 27.85 -17.24
C MET A 81 2.57 27.55 -16.90
N GLU A 82 3.19 28.37 -16.06
CA GLU A 82 4.58 28.25 -15.60
C GLU A 82 4.73 27.24 -14.45
N GLU A 83 3.81 27.23 -13.49
CA GLU A 83 3.74 26.21 -12.44
C GLU A 83 3.48 24.82 -13.03
N ALA A 84 2.60 24.73 -14.04
CA ALA A 84 2.36 23.48 -14.77
C ALA A 84 3.61 22.99 -15.50
N ALA A 85 4.42 23.89 -16.08
CA ALA A 85 5.65 23.52 -16.77
C ALA A 85 6.72 22.97 -15.83
N LEU A 86 6.85 23.53 -14.62
CA LEU A 86 7.76 23.02 -13.58
C LEU A 86 7.39 21.60 -13.15
N LEU A 87 6.10 21.37 -12.88
CA LEU A 87 5.59 20.05 -12.54
C LEU A 87 5.80 19.03 -13.67
N ILE A 88 5.57 19.43 -14.92
CA ILE A 88 5.82 18.56 -16.08
C ILE A 88 7.30 18.19 -16.18
N ASN A 89 8.22 19.12 -15.94
CA ASN A 89 9.65 18.83 -15.98
C ASN A 89 10.08 17.89 -14.87
N GLU A 90 9.56 18.07 -13.66
CA GLU A 90 9.79 17.17 -12.52
C GLU A 90 9.26 15.75 -12.82
N ILE A 91 8.02 15.65 -13.29
CA ILE A 91 7.40 14.37 -13.66
C ILE A 91 8.22 13.68 -14.77
N LYS A 92 8.68 14.43 -15.78
CA LYS A 92 9.53 13.88 -16.85
C LYS A 92 10.87 13.37 -16.31
N GLY A 93 11.48 14.08 -15.37
CA GLY A 93 12.72 13.63 -14.73
C GLY A 93 12.52 12.33 -13.94
N ASN A 94 11.45 12.27 -13.15
CA ASN A 94 11.10 11.06 -12.40
C ASN A 94 10.78 9.88 -13.32
N LEU A 95 10.05 10.14 -14.42
CA LEU A 95 9.76 9.12 -15.43
C LEU A 95 11.05 8.55 -16.05
N SER A 96 11.99 9.42 -16.43
CA SER A 96 13.30 8.99 -16.96
C SER A 96 14.08 8.14 -15.95
N ASN A 97 14.02 8.45 -14.66
CA ASN A 97 14.73 7.67 -13.64
C ASN A 97 14.10 6.27 -13.50
N VAL A 98 12.77 6.20 -13.45
CA VAL A 98 12.03 4.93 -13.37
C VAL A 98 12.27 4.07 -14.61
N GLU A 99 12.32 4.66 -15.81
CA GLU A 99 12.63 3.95 -17.05
C GLU A 99 14.03 3.30 -16.99
N ALA A 100 15.04 4.01 -16.48
CA ALA A 100 16.39 3.45 -16.32
C ALA A 100 16.44 2.33 -15.28
N GLU A 101 15.73 2.47 -14.15
CA GLU A 101 15.65 1.41 -13.13
C GLU A 101 14.98 0.14 -13.69
N LEU A 102 13.92 0.29 -14.48
CA LEU A 102 13.25 -0.83 -15.15
C LEU A 102 14.20 -1.57 -16.12
N GLU A 103 15.03 -0.84 -16.85
CA GLU A 103 16.02 -1.44 -17.77
C GLU A 103 17.07 -2.25 -17.01
N LEU A 104 17.56 -1.74 -15.87
CA LEU A 104 18.48 -2.48 -15.00
C LEU A 104 17.84 -3.74 -14.41
N ILE A 105 16.58 -3.65 -13.96
CA ILE A 105 15.85 -4.82 -13.44
C ILE A 105 15.67 -5.87 -14.55
N HIS A 106 15.35 -5.45 -15.77
CA HIS A 106 15.22 -6.35 -16.90
C HIS A 106 16.51 -7.14 -17.15
N LEU A 107 17.66 -6.46 -17.21
CA LEU A 107 18.97 -7.10 -17.37
C LEU A 107 19.27 -8.11 -16.25
N HIS A 108 18.96 -7.76 -14.99
CA HIS A 108 19.13 -8.69 -13.87
C HIS A 108 18.25 -9.94 -14.01
N ILE A 109 17.01 -9.80 -14.47
CA ILE A 109 16.10 -10.92 -14.69
C ILE A 109 16.65 -11.84 -15.80
N GLU A 110 17.12 -11.27 -16.91
CA GLU A 110 17.72 -12.05 -18.00
C GLU A 110 18.96 -12.81 -17.55
N HIS A 111 19.84 -12.15 -16.79
CA HIS A 111 21.02 -12.77 -16.21
C HIS A 111 20.65 -13.93 -15.28
N ASN A 112 19.73 -13.71 -14.34
CA ASN A 112 19.30 -14.74 -13.39
C ASN A 112 18.60 -15.91 -14.11
N SER A 113 17.81 -15.63 -15.14
CA SER A 113 17.19 -16.66 -15.99
C SER A 113 18.26 -17.53 -16.66
N ALA A 114 19.33 -16.93 -17.20
CA ALA A 114 20.44 -17.67 -17.79
C ALA A 114 21.18 -18.55 -16.76
N LEU A 115 21.44 -18.03 -15.55
CA LEU A 115 22.04 -18.81 -14.46
C LEU A 115 21.17 -20.00 -14.06
N LEU A 116 19.86 -19.81 -13.94
CA LEU A 116 18.92 -20.89 -13.62
C LEU A 116 18.91 -21.99 -14.69
N ARG A 117 19.01 -21.62 -15.97
CA ARG A 117 19.15 -22.58 -17.08
C ARG A 117 20.43 -23.42 -16.96
N ILE A 118 21.55 -22.78 -16.65
CA ILE A 118 22.84 -23.45 -16.45
C ILE A 118 22.77 -24.40 -15.25
N LEU A 119 22.27 -23.93 -14.10
CA LEU A 119 22.11 -24.75 -12.89
C LEU A 119 21.19 -25.95 -13.15
N SER A 120 20.07 -25.75 -13.84
CA SER A 120 19.18 -26.84 -14.24
C SER A 120 19.91 -27.87 -15.11
N HIS A 121 20.72 -27.43 -16.07
CA HIS A 121 21.53 -28.33 -16.88
C HIS A 121 22.55 -29.13 -16.03
N MET A 122 23.26 -28.46 -15.12
CA MET A 122 24.21 -29.10 -14.22
C MET A 122 23.55 -30.13 -13.30
N ILE A 123 22.40 -29.79 -12.71
CA ILE A 123 21.62 -30.73 -11.89
C ILE A 123 21.22 -31.95 -12.71
N ASN A 124 20.74 -31.75 -13.94
CA ASN A 124 20.37 -32.86 -14.83
C ASN A 124 21.57 -33.77 -15.15
N ILE A 125 22.76 -33.22 -15.35
CA ILE A 125 24.00 -34.02 -15.53
C ILE A 125 24.29 -34.81 -14.26
N CYS A 126 24.28 -34.17 -13.09
CA CYS A 126 24.54 -34.83 -11.81
C CYS A 126 23.55 -35.97 -11.54
N VAL A 127 22.25 -35.72 -11.77
CA VAL A 127 21.20 -36.74 -11.63
C VAL A 127 21.42 -37.92 -12.58
N LYS A 128 21.80 -37.68 -13.84
CA LYS A 128 22.13 -38.75 -14.79
C LYS A 128 23.35 -39.55 -14.35
N ALA A 129 24.39 -38.89 -13.84
CA ALA A 129 25.60 -39.55 -13.35
C ALA A 129 25.32 -40.44 -12.13
N LEU A 130 24.41 -40.01 -11.25
CA LEU A 130 23.97 -40.80 -10.09
C LEU A 130 23.06 -41.99 -10.48
N ARG A 131 22.41 -41.96 -11.65
CA ARG A 131 21.54 -43.05 -12.16
C ARG A 131 22.27 -44.18 -12.88
N LYS A 132 23.60 -44.37 -12.71
CA LYS A 132 24.29 -45.53 -13.31
C LYS A 132 23.55 -46.83 -12.93
N PRO A 133 23.25 -47.72 -13.90
CA PRO A 133 22.67 -49.01 -13.57
C PRO A 133 23.69 -49.84 -12.78
N GLU A 134 23.25 -50.38 -11.65
CA GLU A 134 23.90 -51.53 -11.03
C GLU A 134 23.89 -52.64 -12.10
N ASN A 135 25.04 -52.84 -12.77
CA ASN A 135 25.23 -54.02 -13.59
C ASN A 135 25.30 -55.21 -12.64
N ASN A 136 24.14 -55.83 -12.52
CA ASN A 136 23.87 -57.16 -12.04
C ASN A 136 24.79 -58.14 -12.79
N ASN A 137 25.92 -58.50 -12.18
CA ASN A 137 26.70 -59.67 -12.58
C ASN A 137 26.60 -60.67 -11.42
N TYR A 138 25.50 -61.44 -11.42
CA TYR A 138 25.55 -62.82 -10.98
C TYR A 138 26.26 -63.60 -12.07
N ASP A 139 27.48 -64.03 -11.80
CA ASP A 139 28.10 -65.27 -12.29
C ASP A 139 29.13 -65.71 -11.24
#